data_AF-A0A072U823-F1
#
_entry.id   AF-A0A072U823-F1
#
_cell.length_a   1.000
_cell.length_b   1.000
_cell.length_c   1.000
_cell.angle_alpha   90.00
_cell.angle_beta   90.00
_cell.angle_gamma   90.00
#
_symmetry.space_group_name_H-M   'P 1'
#
loop_
_entity.id
_entity.type
_entity.pdbx_description
1 polymer ?
#
loop_
_entity_poly.entity_id
_entity_poly.type
_entity_poly.pdbx_seq_one_letter_code
_entity_poly.pdbx_strand_id
1 'polypeptide(L)'
;MWSLVAAIPCQDRGLNINFSVPRQLLQWAAPVMQLHVRMLLESKKREMKSCCGLLKEILEIEKCARGMNELADSLRFPLSEEKEEEVRVKVEDVVKVCEGLKDGLDPLERQVREVFHRIVCGRMEGLDSFGSE
;
A
#
# COMPACT_ATOMS: atom_id res chain seq x y z
N MET A 1 -3.98 -28.80 0.64
CA MET A 1 -3.90 -27.70 -0.34
C MET A 1 -4.58 -26.42 0.16
N TRP A 2 -5.69 -26.50 0.92
CA TRP A 2 -6.36 -25.32 1.53
C TRP A 2 -5.65 -24.67 2.73
N SER A 3 -4.67 -25.35 3.35
CA SER A 3 -3.91 -24.84 4.50
C SER A 3 -2.92 -23.72 4.14
N LEU A 4 -2.39 -23.70 2.91
CA LEU A 4 -1.46 -22.66 2.47
C LEU A 4 -2.17 -21.32 2.24
N VAL A 5 -3.45 -21.37 1.81
CA VAL A 5 -4.30 -20.21 1.57
C VAL A 5 -4.65 -19.50 2.89
N ALA A 6 -4.79 -20.26 3.99
CA ALA A 6 -4.97 -19.68 5.33
C ALA A 6 -3.68 -19.12 5.95
N ALA A 7 -2.50 -19.44 5.39
CA ALA A 7 -1.21 -19.00 5.89
C ALA A 7 -0.76 -17.64 5.33
N ILE A 8 -1.47 -17.11 4.33
CA ILE A 8 -1.25 -15.75 3.80
C ILE A 8 -2.29 -14.85 4.48
N PRO A 9 -1.93 -14.08 5.53
CA PRO A 9 -2.89 -13.21 6.19
C PRO A 9 -3.19 -12.04 5.25
N CYS A 10 -4.28 -12.14 4.49
CA CYS A 10 -4.86 -10.99 3.79
C CYS A 10 -5.63 -10.04 4.73
N GLN A 11 -5.58 -10.30 6.05
CA GLN A 11 -6.21 -9.48 7.07
C GLN A 11 -5.17 -8.59 7.75
N ASP A 12 -5.33 -7.29 7.56
CA ASP A 12 -4.60 -6.17 8.18
C ASP A 12 -4.69 -6.08 9.71
N ARG A 13 -5.21 -7.13 10.37
CA ARG A 13 -5.35 -7.21 11.82
C ARG A 13 -4.89 -8.56 12.28
N GLY A 14 -3.67 -8.59 12.85
CA GLY A 14 -2.97 -9.70 13.50
C GLY A 14 -3.85 -10.85 14.00
N LEU A 15 -4.22 -11.73 13.08
CA LEU A 15 -4.90 -12.98 13.41
C LEU A 15 -3.83 -13.93 13.92
N ASN A 16 -3.79 -14.10 15.24
CA ASN A 16 -2.94 -15.06 15.92
C ASN A 16 -3.55 -16.46 15.72
N ILE A 17 -3.44 -16.99 14.49
CA ILE A 17 -3.99 -18.30 14.14
C ILE A 17 -3.07 -19.34 14.80
N ASN A 18 -3.49 -19.89 15.95
CA ASN A 18 -2.77 -21.00 16.58
C ASN A 18 -2.84 -22.23 15.65
N PHE A 19 -1.81 -22.40 14.81
CA PHE A 19 -1.71 -23.52 13.88
C PHE A 19 -1.31 -24.80 14.63
N SER A 20 -2.28 -25.50 15.21
CA SER A 20 -2.04 -26.78 15.91
C SER A 20 -2.03 -27.95 14.94
N VAL A 21 -0.86 -28.22 14.32
CA VAL A 21 -0.67 -29.45 13.54
C VAL A 21 -0.15 -30.56 14.46
N PRO A 22 -0.83 -31.72 14.56
CA PRO A 22 -0.34 -32.86 15.31
C PRO A 22 1.02 -33.31 14.72
N ARG A 23 2.11 -33.07 15.46
CA ARG A 23 3.50 -33.33 15.04
C ARG A 23 3.78 -34.80 14.68
N GLN A 24 2.88 -35.72 15.04
CA GLN A 24 3.10 -37.16 14.99
C GLN A 24 2.54 -37.83 13.71
N LEU A 25 1.73 -37.14 12.89
CA LEU A 25 1.00 -37.80 11.80
C LEU A 25 1.42 -37.38 10.38
N LEU A 26 2.24 -36.33 10.22
CA LEU A 26 2.46 -35.70 8.91
C LEU A 26 3.91 -35.24 8.74
N GLN A 27 4.66 -35.89 7.84
CA GLN A 27 6.09 -35.60 7.56
C GLN A 27 6.35 -34.15 7.09
N TRP A 28 5.34 -33.48 6.53
CA TRP A 28 5.42 -32.08 6.11
C TRP A 28 5.12 -31.07 7.23
N ALA A 29 4.75 -31.52 8.44
CA ALA A 29 4.39 -30.62 9.54
C ALA A 29 5.56 -29.73 9.99
N ALA A 30 6.78 -30.28 10.04
CA ALA A 30 7.98 -29.53 10.42
C ALA A 30 8.35 -28.40 9.44
N PRO A 31 8.46 -28.63 8.12
CA PRO A 31 8.73 -27.54 7.18
C PRO A 31 7.59 -26.51 7.10
N VAL A 32 6.33 -26.93 7.22
CA VAL A 32 5.18 -25.99 7.26
C VAL A 32 5.22 -25.10 8.51
N MET A 33 5.59 -25.65 9.66
CA MET A 33 5.75 -24.87 10.88
C MET A 33 6.89 -23.84 10.78
N GLN A 34 8.03 -24.22 10.20
CA GLN A 34 9.13 -23.28 9.95
C GLN A 34 8.72 -22.15 9.00
N LEU A 35 7.98 -22.47 7.94
CA LEU A 35 7.45 -21.50 6.99
C LEU A 35 6.51 -20.50 7.71
N HIS A 36 5.60 -21.02 8.54
CA HIS A 36 4.66 -20.20 9.30
C HIS A 36 5.36 -19.24 10.26
N VAL A 37 6.38 -19.70 10.99
CA VAL A 37 7.19 -18.83 11.87
C VAL A 37 7.90 -17.74 11.08
N ARG A 38 8.48 -18.07 9.91
CA ARG A 38 9.12 -17.07 9.04
C ARG A 38 8.12 -16.05 8.50
N MET A 39 6.94 -16.49 8.08
CA MET A 39 5.86 -15.61 7.62
C MET A 39 5.41 -14.64 8.72
N LEU A 40 5.28 -15.11 9.96
CA LEU A 40 4.90 -14.27 11.12
C LEU A 40 5.99 -13.25 11.48
N LEU A 41 7.27 -13.63 11.41
CA LEU A 41 8.38 -12.71 11.64
C LEU A 41 8.45 -11.63 10.54
N GLU A 42 8.25 -12.02 9.28
CA GLU A 42 8.22 -11.08 8.15
C GLU A 42 6.97 -10.18 8.17
N SER A 43 5.80 -10.68 8.61
CA SER A 43 4.60 -9.85 8.76
C SER A 43 4.77 -8.79 9.84
N LYS A 44 5.34 -9.15 11.01
CA LYS A 44 5.65 -8.18 12.08
C LYS A 44 6.68 -7.14 11.65
N LYS A 45 7.65 -7.53 10.82
CA LYS A 45 8.63 -6.61 10.21
C LYS A 45 7.97 -5.67 9.20
N ARG A 46 6.94 -6.14 8.48
CA ARG A 46 6.12 -5.29 7.59
C ARG A 46 5.24 -4.31 8.37
N GLU A 47 4.62 -4.71 9.47
CA GLU A 47 3.85 -3.78 10.34
C GLU A 47 4.73 -2.64 10.88
N MET A 48 6.01 -2.92 11.18
CA MET A 48 6.98 -1.90 11.61
C MET A 48 7.48 -1.00 10.48
N LYS A 49 7.32 -1.40 9.21
CA LYS A 49 7.58 -0.56 8.05
C LYS A 49 6.29 0.16 7.71
N SER A 50 6.17 1.41 8.16
CA SER A 50 5.07 2.35 7.87
C SER A 50 4.24 1.92 6.64
N CYS A 51 3.02 1.44 6.86
CA CYS A 51 2.06 1.23 5.78
C CYS A 51 2.00 2.52 4.96
N CYS A 52 2.04 2.40 3.63
CA CYS A 52 1.98 3.53 2.70
C CYS A 52 0.54 4.07 2.62
N GLY A 53 -0.06 4.37 3.78
CA GLY A 53 -1.45 4.74 3.91
C GLY A 53 -1.62 6.23 3.63
N LEU A 54 -2.00 6.55 2.39
CA LEU A 54 -2.28 7.92 1.94
C LEU A 54 -3.60 8.50 2.46
N LEU A 55 -4.13 7.94 3.55
CA LEU A 55 -5.47 8.29 4.06
C LEU A 55 -5.55 9.75 4.48
N LYS A 56 -4.45 10.29 5.05
CA LYS A 56 -4.36 11.70 5.43
C LYS A 56 -4.28 12.59 4.19
N GLU A 57 -3.44 12.24 3.23
CA GLU A 57 -3.22 12.97 1.99
C GLU A 57 -4.49 13.00 1.12
N ILE A 58 -5.23 11.89 1.07
CA ILE A 58 -6.53 11.77 0.40
C ILE A 58 -7.58 12.67 1.07
N LEU A 59 -7.59 12.76 2.40
CA LEU A 59 -8.50 13.65 3.12
C LEU A 59 -8.15 15.12 2.87
N GLU A 60 -6.87 15.48 2.88
CA GLU A 60 -6.44 16.85 2.62
C GLU A 60 -6.72 17.28 1.17
N ILE A 61 -6.53 16.40 0.18
CA ILE A 61 -6.85 16.75 -1.22
C ILE A 61 -8.36 16.90 -1.43
N GLU A 62 -9.19 16.12 -0.72
CA GLU A 62 -10.65 16.28 -0.74
C GLU A 62 -11.07 17.65 -0.19
N LYS A 63 -10.49 18.07 0.95
CA LYS A 63 -10.75 19.40 1.54
C LYS A 63 -10.33 20.53 0.60
N CYS A 64 -9.14 20.43 0.02
CA CYS A 64 -8.64 21.41 -0.95
C CYS A 64 -9.55 21.51 -2.18
N ALA A 65 -9.96 20.36 -2.74
CA ALA A 65 -10.87 20.32 -3.89
C ALA A 65 -12.22 20.96 -3.59
N ARG A 66 -12.80 20.66 -2.42
CA ARG A 66 -14.06 21.27 -1.95
C ARG A 66 -13.92 22.78 -1.79
N GLY A 67 -12.86 23.23 -1.11
CA GLY A 67 -12.59 24.65 -0.89
C GLY A 67 -12.31 25.42 -2.18
N MET A 68 -11.67 24.80 -3.18
CA MET A 68 -11.51 25.37 -4.52
C MET A 68 -12.84 25.48 -5.25
N ASN A 69 -13.69 24.47 -5.17
CA ASN A 69 -14.99 24.49 -5.84
C ASN A 69 -15.90 25.59 -5.28
N GLU A 70 -15.96 25.72 -3.96
CA GLU A 70 -16.69 26.80 -3.28
C GLU A 70 -16.13 28.18 -3.66
N LEU A 71 -14.81 28.31 -3.79
CA LEU A 71 -14.19 29.56 -4.24
C LEU A 71 -14.62 29.87 -5.66
N ALA A 72 -14.53 28.90 -6.58
CA ALA A 72 -14.90 29.03 -7.98
C ALA A 72 -16.36 29.47 -8.16
N ASP A 73 -17.29 28.90 -7.39
CA ASP A 73 -18.71 29.26 -7.41
C ASP A 73 -18.95 30.72 -6.95
N SER A 74 -18.05 31.26 -6.13
CA SER A 74 -18.14 32.64 -5.61
C SER A 74 -17.47 33.69 -6.51
N LEU A 75 -16.69 33.29 -7.52
CA LEU A 75 -15.95 34.21 -8.37
C LEU A 75 -16.91 34.98 -9.29
N ARG A 76 -16.79 36.31 -9.27
CA ARG A 76 -17.46 37.20 -10.23
C ARG A 76 -16.40 38.08 -10.88
N PHE A 77 -16.42 38.15 -12.20
CA PHE A 77 -15.45 38.92 -12.96
C PHE A 77 -15.97 40.34 -13.25
N PRO A 78 -15.08 41.36 -13.27
CA PRO A 78 -13.65 41.31 -12.95
C PRO A 78 -13.39 41.08 -11.45
N LEU A 79 -12.32 40.33 -11.13
CA LEU A 79 -11.96 40.00 -9.75
C LEU A 79 -11.43 41.23 -9.01
N SER A 80 -11.69 41.32 -7.70
CA SER A 80 -10.98 42.24 -6.83
C SER A 80 -9.59 41.70 -6.50
N GLU A 81 -8.65 42.58 -6.17
CA GLU A 81 -7.28 42.22 -5.76
C GLU A 81 -7.27 41.25 -4.57
N GLU A 82 -8.20 41.43 -3.61
CA GLU A 82 -8.39 40.53 -2.47
C GLU A 82 -8.83 39.12 -2.91
N LYS A 83 -9.74 39.01 -3.87
CA LYS A 83 -10.21 37.73 -4.42
C LYS A 83 -9.10 37.03 -5.23
N GLU A 84 -8.30 37.80 -5.95
CA GLU A 84 -7.15 37.27 -6.70
C GLU A 84 -6.08 36.71 -5.76
N GLU A 85 -5.81 37.40 -4.64
CA GLU A 85 -4.95 36.90 -3.57
C GLU A 85 -5.48 35.60 -2.96
N GLU A 86 -6.77 35.56 -2.61
CA GLU A 86 -7.42 34.37 -2.04
C GLU A 86 -7.31 33.15 -2.96
N VAL A 87 -7.51 33.35 -4.27
CA VAL A 87 -7.31 32.32 -5.29
C VAL A 87 -5.86 31.84 -5.30
N ARG A 88 -4.90 32.75 -5.27
CA ARG A 88 -3.47 32.40 -5.32
C ARG A 88 -3.05 31.56 -4.12
N VAL A 89 -3.50 31.94 -2.92
CA VAL A 89 -3.22 31.19 -1.68
C VAL A 89 -3.83 29.79 -1.74
N LYS A 90 -5.11 29.65 -2.12
CA LYS A 90 -5.74 28.32 -2.22
C LYS A 90 -5.09 27.42 -3.26
N VAL A 91 -4.65 27.98 -4.39
CA VAL A 91 -3.90 27.22 -5.41
C VAL A 91 -2.56 26.74 -4.85
N GLU A 92 -1.86 27.58 -4.09
CA GLU A 92 -0.60 27.19 -3.45
C GLU A 92 -0.79 26.05 -2.43
N ASP A 93 -1.88 26.08 -1.65
CA ASP A 93 -2.22 24.99 -0.72
C ASP A 93 -2.46 23.66 -1.46
N VAL A 94 -3.12 23.71 -2.62
CA VAL A 94 -3.35 22.51 -3.45
C VAL A 94 -2.04 21.94 -3.98
N VAL A 95 -1.10 22.81 -4.39
CA VAL A 95 0.24 22.38 -4.82
C VAL A 95 0.95 21.63 -3.68
N LYS A 96 0.94 22.19 -2.46
CA LYS A 96 1.57 21.55 -1.28
C LYS A 96 0.96 20.19 -0.96
N VAL A 97 -0.36 20.05 -1.06
CA VAL A 97 -1.03 18.76 -0.84
C VAL A 97 -0.68 17.75 -1.93
N CYS A 98 -0.60 18.17 -3.20
CA CYS A 98 -0.16 17.31 -4.31
C CYS A 98 1.28 16.83 -4.14
N GLU A 99 2.19 17.69 -3.66
CA GLU A 99 3.57 17.32 -3.34
C GLU A 99 3.62 16.28 -2.22
N GLY A 100 2.88 16.51 -1.12
CA GLY A 100 2.79 15.54 -0.03
C GLY A 100 2.20 14.19 -0.46
N LEU A 101 1.19 14.21 -1.34
CA LEU A 101 0.60 13.00 -1.92
C LEU A 101 1.62 12.23 -2.77
N LYS A 102 2.41 12.94 -3.58
CA LYS A 102 3.47 12.33 -4.39
C LYS A 102 4.54 11.67 -3.53
N ASP A 103 5.01 12.38 -2.51
CA ASP A 103 6.02 11.86 -1.57
C ASP A 103 5.51 10.62 -0.80
N GLY A 104 4.22 10.59 -0.46
CA GLY A 104 3.59 9.42 0.16
C GLY A 104 3.34 8.25 -0.80
N LEU A 105 3.15 8.52 -2.10
CA LEU A 105 2.94 7.51 -3.15
C LEU A 105 4.24 6.82 -3.58
N ASP A 106 5.35 7.56 -3.61
CA ASP A 106 6.66 7.08 -4.05
C ASP A 106 7.07 5.72 -3.41
N PRO A 107 6.96 5.52 -2.07
CA PRO A 107 7.26 4.25 -1.42
C PRO A 107 6.34 3.11 -1.87
N LEU A 108 5.06 3.40 -2.10
CA LEU A 108 4.08 2.41 -2.55
C LEU A 108 4.40 1.97 -3.98
N GLU A 109 4.68 2.91 -4.88
CA GLU A 109 5.04 2.61 -6.27
C GLU A 109 6.29 1.72 -6.32
N ARG A 110 7.33 2.03 -5.53
CA ARG A 110 8.55 1.22 -5.44
C ARG A 110 8.25 -0.20 -4.98
N GLN A 111 7.39 -0.38 -3.97
CA GLN A 111 7.01 -1.71 -3.49
C GLN A 111 6.23 -2.50 -4.53
N VAL A 112 5.26 -1.88 -5.22
CA VAL A 112 4.49 -2.53 -6.29
C VAL A 112 5.44 -2.96 -7.41
N ARG A 113 6.37 -2.10 -7.81
CA ARG A 113 7.37 -2.39 -8.84
C ARG A 113 8.29 -3.55 -8.44
N GLU A 114 8.76 -3.57 -7.19
CA GLU A 114 9.59 -4.65 -6.66
C GLU A 114 8.86 -5.99 -6.69
N VAL A 115 7.61 -6.04 -6.22
CA VAL A 115 6.80 -7.26 -6.23
C VAL A 115 6.55 -7.72 -7.66
N PHE A 116 6.24 -6.80 -8.57
CA PHE A 116 6.06 -7.11 -9.99
C PHE A 116 7.33 -7.72 -10.59
N HIS A 117 8.51 -7.14 -10.33
CA HIS A 117 9.78 -7.71 -10.78
C HIS A 117 9.99 -9.12 -10.24
N ARG A 118 9.74 -9.36 -8.94
CA ARG A 118 9.87 -10.69 -8.33
C ARG A 118 8.93 -11.71 -8.99
N ILE A 119 7.70 -11.32 -9.31
CA ILE A 119 6.73 -12.20 -9.99
C ILE A 119 7.22 -12.54 -11.40
N VAL A 120 7.68 -11.54 -12.16
CA VAL A 120 8.16 -11.74 -13.53
C VAL A 120 9.41 -12.62 -13.53
N CYS A 121 10.41 -12.33 -12.69
CA CYS A 121 11.61 -13.15 -12.57
C CYS A 121 11.28 -14.58 -12.14
N GLY A 122 10.44 -14.76 -11.12
CA GLY A 122 10.05 -16.10 -10.67
C GLY A 122 9.31 -16.90 -11.75
N ARG A 123 8.52 -16.25 -12.61
CA ARG A 123 7.89 -16.90 -13.77
C ARG A 123 8.90 -17.29 -14.85
N MET A 124 9.89 -16.43 -15.11
CA MET A 124 10.96 -16.71 -16.07
C MET A 124 11.83 -17.88 -15.61
N GLU A 125 12.31 -17.84 -14.36
CA GLU A 125 13.07 -18.92 -13.74
C GLU A 125 12.30 -20.25 -13.72
N GLY A 126 10.99 -20.19 -13.48
CA GLY A 126 10.10 -21.35 -13.58
C GLY A 126 10.04 -21.93 -15.00
N LEU A 127 9.90 -21.08 -16.03
CA LEU A 127 9.89 -21.54 -17.43
C LEU A 127 11.23 -22.16 -17.84
N ASP A 128 12.35 -21.56 -17.42
CA ASP A 128 13.69 -22.06 -17.74
C ASP A 128 13.96 -23.44 -17.12
N SER A 129 13.38 -23.70 -15.94
CA SER A 129 13.50 -25.00 -15.27
C SER A 129 12.64 -26.10 -15.88
N PHE A 130 11.55 -25.78 -16.60
CA PHE A 130 10.76 -26.76 -17.38
C PHE A 130 11.31 -27.00 -18.80
N GLY A 131 12.17 -26.12 -19.33
CA GLY A 131 12.77 -26.26 -20.66
C GLY A 131 14.05 -27.10 -20.72
N SER A 132 14.54 -27.59 -19.57
CA SER A 132 15.76 -28.41 -19.45
C SER A 132 15.50 -29.91 -19.23
N GLU A 133 14.26 -30.38 -19.41
CA GLU A 133 13.90 -31.80 -19.52
C GLU A 133 13.78 -32.27 -20.99
#